data_AF-A0A536Z7F3-F1
#
_entry.id   AF-A0A536Z7F3-F1
#
_cell.length_a   1.000
_cell.length_b   1.000
_cell.length_c   1.000
_cell.angle_alpha   90.00
_cell.angle_beta   90.00
_cell.angle_gamma   90.00
#
_symmetry.space_group_name_H-M   'P 1'
#
loop_
_entity.id
_entity.type
_entity.pdbx_description
1 polymer ?
#
loop_
_entity_poly.entity_id
_entity_poly.type
_entity_poly.pdbx_seq_one_letter_code
_entity_poly.pdbx_strand_id
1 'polypeptide(L)'
;MFSKVCSAQSRPVITTWLVAAIASLAPLSLAVAADGITPEILAAAKSEGQVTYYTSADLVLANKLKAAFEAKYGIKVNVLRQSSSTIFNRIN
;
A
#
# COMPACT_ATOMS: atom_id res chain seq x y z
N MET A 1 -19.50 -57.99 -33.11
CA MET A 1 -18.78 -57.62 -31.88
C MET A 1 -18.93 -56.11 -31.71
N PHE A 2 -20.13 -55.54 -31.52
CA PHE A 2 -21.15 -55.71 -30.46
C PHE A 2 -20.61 -55.46 -29.05
N SER A 3 -21.31 -54.58 -28.34
CA SER A 3 -21.15 -54.12 -26.95
C SER A 3 -20.08 -53.03 -26.76
N LYS A 4 -20.41 -51.82 -26.32
CA LYS A 4 -21.56 -51.35 -25.54
C LYS A 4 -21.74 -49.84 -25.82
N VAL A 5 -22.92 -49.41 -26.30
CA VAL A 5 -23.97 -48.80 -25.45
C VAL A 5 -23.45 -47.45 -24.90
N CYS A 6 -23.73 -46.30 -25.51
CA CYS A 6 -25.06 -45.69 -25.73
C CYS A 6 -26.00 -45.87 -24.54
N SER A 7 -25.84 -45.04 -23.52
CA SER A 7 -26.88 -44.79 -22.51
C SER A 7 -26.67 -43.36 -22.02
N ALA A 8 -27.42 -42.42 -22.59
CA ALA A 8 -28.64 -41.89 -21.96
C ALA A 8 -28.24 -40.82 -20.93
N GLN A 9 -28.28 -39.52 -21.27
CA GLN A 9 -29.50 -38.77 -21.57
C GLN A 9 -30.68 -39.26 -20.74
N SER A 10 -30.72 -38.87 -19.46
CA SER A 10 -31.97 -38.74 -18.72
C SER A 10 -31.89 -37.52 -17.81
N ARG A 11 -32.37 -36.39 -18.31
CA ARG A 11 -32.88 -35.27 -17.48
C ARG A 11 -34.04 -35.86 -16.66
N PRO A 12 -34.20 -35.51 -15.36
CA PRO A 12 -35.01 -34.33 -15.09
C PRO A 12 -34.65 -33.54 -13.82
N VAL A 13 -35.02 -32.27 -13.90
CA VAL A 13 -35.37 -31.31 -12.84
C VAL A 13 -36.05 -31.99 -11.66
N ILE A 14 -35.65 -31.68 -10.41
CA ILE A 14 -36.40 -31.76 -9.12
C ILE A 14 -35.39 -31.37 -8.01
N THR A 15 -35.52 -30.17 -7.40
CA THR A 15 -35.95 -29.98 -5.99
C THR A 15 -34.79 -30.28 -5.00
N THR A 16 -34.41 -29.51 -3.98
CA THR A 16 -34.83 -28.28 -3.32
C THR A 16 -33.88 -28.17 -2.11
N TRP A 17 -33.35 -26.98 -1.86
CA TRP A 17 -32.90 -26.45 -0.56
C TRP A 17 -31.80 -27.19 0.23
N LEU A 18 -30.62 -26.56 0.28
CA LEU A 18 -29.98 -26.33 1.57
C LEU A 18 -29.31 -24.95 1.57
N VAL A 19 -29.97 -23.99 2.21
CA VAL A 19 -29.35 -22.75 2.69
C VAL A 19 -28.37 -23.16 3.78
N ALA A 20 -27.08 -23.02 3.53
CA ALA A 20 -26.06 -23.05 4.57
C ALA A 20 -25.36 -21.69 4.57
N ALA A 21 -25.88 -20.80 5.39
CA ALA A 21 -25.28 -19.53 5.74
C ALA A 21 -23.90 -19.78 6.35
N ILE A 22 -22.83 -19.52 5.59
CA ILE A 22 -21.50 -19.34 6.16
C ILE A 22 -21.39 -17.85 6.49
N ALA A 23 -21.52 -17.59 7.79
CA ALA A 23 -21.42 -16.30 8.42
C ALA A 23 -20.19 -15.52 7.91
N SER A 24 -20.46 -14.28 7.53
CA SER A 24 -19.50 -13.27 7.15
C SER A 24 -18.32 -13.21 8.12
N LEU A 25 -17.14 -13.64 7.67
CA LEU A 25 -15.87 -13.22 8.26
C LEU A 25 -15.73 -11.73 7.98
N ALA A 26 -16.23 -10.88 8.89
CA ALA A 26 -15.90 -9.47 8.88
C ALA A 26 -14.37 -9.35 9.01
N PRO A 27 -13.69 -8.69 8.07
CA PRO A 27 -12.29 -8.34 8.29
C PRO A 27 -12.25 -7.41 9.49
N LEU A 28 -11.68 -7.88 10.60
CA LEU A 28 -11.17 -7.00 11.65
C LEU A 28 -10.09 -6.15 11.00
N SER A 29 -10.52 -5.01 10.45
CA SER A 29 -9.62 -3.93 10.09
C SER A 29 -8.99 -3.47 11.39
N LEU A 30 -7.81 -4.01 11.70
CA LEU A 30 -6.85 -3.34 12.55
C LEU A 30 -6.49 -2.05 11.82
N ALA A 31 -7.31 -1.02 12.01
CA ALA A 31 -6.92 0.35 11.78
C ALA A 31 -5.76 0.61 12.74
N VAL A 32 -4.55 0.28 12.29
CA VAL A 32 -3.35 0.97 12.72
C VAL A 32 -3.71 2.42 12.55
N ALA A 33 -3.92 3.11 13.67
CA ALA A 33 -3.96 4.55 13.70
C ALA A 33 -2.61 4.97 13.13
N ALA A 34 -2.57 5.24 11.84
CA ALA A 34 -1.58 6.12 11.30
C ALA A 34 -1.75 7.37 12.15
N ASP A 35 -0.72 7.76 12.89
CA ASP A 35 -0.55 9.13 13.34
C ASP A 35 -0.57 9.99 12.07
N GLY A 36 -1.79 10.25 11.61
CA GLY A 36 -2.08 10.92 10.37
C GLY A 36 -1.56 12.31 10.58
N ILE A 37 -0.67 12.73 9.68
CA ILE A 37 -0.07 14.06 9.56
C ILE A 37 -1.03 15.08 10.15
N THR A 38 -0.80 15.47 11.41
CA THR A 38 -1.68 16.40 12.09
C THR A 38 -1.45 17.78 11.46
N PRO A 39 -2.50 18.60 11.33
CA PRO A 39 -2.38 19.93 10.72
C PRO A 39 -1.38 20.82 11.46
N GLU A 40 -1.13 20.55 12.75
CA GLU A 40 -0.15 21.22 13.59
C GLU A 40 1.30 20.97 13.12
N ILE A 41 1.65 19.72 12.79
CA ILE A 41 2.98 19.37 12.27
C ILE A 41 3.17 19.96 10.87
N LEU A 42 2.12 20.05 10.05
CA LEU A 42 2.20 20.72 8.74
C LEU A 42 2.39 22.23 8.86
N ALA A 43 1.74 22.87 9.84
CA ALA A 43 1.94 24.29 10.11
C ALA A 43 3.37 24.56 10.58
N ALA A 44 3.89 23.74 11.50
CA ALA A 44 5.28 23.79 11.95
C ALA A 44 6.27 23.54 10.80
N ALA A 45 6.07 22.49 10.00
CA ALA A 45 6.95 22.16 8.88
C ALA A 45 6.93 23.23 7.77
N LYS A 46 5.81 23.93 7.57
CA LYS A 46 5.75 25.10 6.68
C LYS A 46 6.52 26.29 7.24
N SER A 47 6.54 26.47 8.56
CA SER A 47 7.33 27.53 9.21
C SER A 47 8.84 27.28 9.13
N GLU A 48 9.26 26.01 9.16
CA GLU A 48 10.66 25.60 8.95
C GLU A 48 11.08 25.66 7.48
N GLY A 49 10.14 25.44 6.55
CA GLY A 49 10.26 25.77 5.12
C GLY A 49 11.18 24.88 4.29
N GLN A 50 12.05 24.07 4.91
CA GLN A 50 13.01 23.21 4.23
C GLN A 50 13.21 21.86 4.92
N VAL A 51 13.24 20.78 4.13
CA VAL A 51 13.55 19.42 4.60
C VAL A 51 14.71 18.87 3.80
N THR A 52 15.73 18.33 4.47
CA THR A 52 16.83 17.62 3.80
C THR A 52 16.64 16.13 3.94
N TYR A 53 16.41 15.45 2.82
CA TYR A 53 16.25 14.01 2.73
C TYR A 53 17.59 13.34 2.40
N TYR A 54 18.15 12.65 3.39
CA TYR A 54 19.34 11.82 3.25
C TYR A 54 18.95 10.40 2.86
N THR A 55 19.51 9.90 1.77
CA THR A 55 19.22 8.54 1.33
C THR A 55 20.44 7.87 0.70
N SER A 56 20.49 6.54 0.82
CA SER A 56 21.45 5.71 0.07
C SER A 56 20.79 4.99 -1.11
N ALA A 57 19.46 5.14 -1.25
CA ALA A 57 18.68 4.57 -2.34
C ALA A 57 18.91 5.35 -3.65
N ASP A 58 18.34 4.82 -4.74
CA ASP A 58 18.47 5.38 -6.08
C ASP A 58 17.99 6.85 -6.18
N LEU A 59 18.73 7.65 -6.96
CA LEU A 59 18.45 9.08 -7.14
C LEU A 59 17.11 9.32 -7.85
N VAL A 60 16.74 8.47 -8.79
CA VAL A 60 15.53 8.66 -9.60
C VAL A 60 14.29 8.53 -8.73
N LEU A 61 14.27 7.53 -7.85
CA LEU A 61 13.18 7.34 -6.89
C LEU A 61 13.13 8.48 -5.87
N ALA A 62 14.27 8.93 -5.36
CA ALA A 62 14.34 10.04 -4.40
C ALA A 62 13.84 11.36 -5.01
N ASN A 63 14.16 11.64 -6.27
CA ASN A 63 13.67 12.83 -6.97
C ASN A 63 12.16 12.78 -7.24
N LYS A 64 11.60 11.60 -7.55
CA LYS A 64 10.14 11.41 -7.68
C LYS A 64 9.43 11.67 -6.35
N LEU A 65 9.98 11.17 -5.24
CA LEU A 65 9.45 11.44 -3.90
C LEU A 65 9.50 12.93 -3.56
N LYS A 66 10.63 13.59 -3.86
CA LYS A 66 10.75 15.04 -3.72
C LYS A 66 9.63 15.77 -4.47
N ALA A 67 9.44 15.47 -5.76
CA ALA A 67 8.42 16.12 -6.56
C ALA A 67 7.00 15.88 -6.02
N ALA A 68 6.70 14.65 -5.59
CA ALA A 68 5.42 14.31 -4.99
C ALA A 68 5.17 15.05 -3.66
N PHE A 69 6.21 15.18 -2.83
CA PHE A 69 6.11 15.88 -1.54
C PHE A 69 5.97 17.41 -1.73
N GLU A 70 6.76 17.99 -2.62
CA GLU A 70 6.66 19.41 -3.00
C GLU A 70 5.27 19.73 -3.56
N ALA A 71 4.70 18.85 -4.41
CA ALA A 71 3.35 19.03 -4.94
C ALA A 71 2.25 18.92 -3.87
N LYS A 72 2.44 18.09 -2.85
CA LYS A 72 1.43 17.87 -1.79
C LYS A 72 1.46 18.93 -0.70
N TYR A 73 2.65 19.40 -0.30
CA TYR A 73 2.81 20.23 0.89
C TYR A 73 3.44 21.61 0.61
N GLY A 74 4.04 21.81 -0.56
CA GLY A 74 4.68 23.08 -0.93
C GLY A 74 5.99 23.38 -0.20
N ILE A 75 6.53 22.42 0.56
CA ILE A 75 7.76 22.56 1.35
C ILE A 75 8.95 22.12 0.49
N LYS A 76 10.05 22.89 0.51
CA LYS A 76 11.23 22.58 -0.30
C LYS A 76 11.96 21.35 0.24
N VAL A 77 12.25 20.39 -0.64
CA VAL A 77 13.02 19.18 -0.28
C VAL A 77 14.38 19.17 -0.97
N ASN A 78 15.44 19.11 -0.18
CA ASN A 78 16.79 18.87 -0.68
C ASN A 78 17.11 17.37 -0.59
N VAL A 79 17.55 16.76 -1.69
CA VAL A 79 17.88 15.33 -1.72
C VAL A 79 19.39 15.18 -1.73
N LEU A 80 19.93 14.51 -0.72
CA LEU A 80 21.35 14.21 -0.61
C LEU A 80 21.55 12.70 -0.62
N ARG A 81 22.08 12.19 -1.73
CA ARG A 81 22.46 10.79 -1.83
C ARG A 81 23.89 10.59 -1.36
N GLN A 82 24.08 9.82 -0.30
CA GLN A 82 25.38 9.41 0.22
C GLN A 82 25.34 7.96 0.71
N SER A 83 26.50 7.32 0.88
CA SER A 83 26.58 5.98 1.48
C SER A 83 26.15 6.03 2.94
N SER A 84 25.52 4.95 3.41
CA SER A 84 24.98 4.88 4.77
C SER A 84 26.04 5.13 5.84
N SER A 85 27.27 4.66 5.63
CA SER A 85 28.40 4.90 6.54
C SER A 85 28.79 6.38 6.63
N THR A 86 28.73 7.13 5.51
CA THR A 86 29.03 8.58 5.51
C THR A 86 27.92 9.37 6.20
N ILE A 87 26.65 9.00 5.97
CA ILE A 87 25.51 9.65 6.63
C ILE A 87 25.57 9.39 8.14
N PHE A 88 25.86 8.16 8.55
CA PHE A 88 25.96 7.77 9.95
C PHE A 88 27.03 8.59 10.69
N ASN A 89 28.23 8.71 10.13
CA ASN A 89 29.32 9.48 10.71
C ASN A 89 29.07 11.00 10.76
N ARG A 90 28.08 11.52 10.02
CA ARG A 90 27.72 12.94 10.02
C ARG A 90 26.74 13.30 11.15
N ILE A 91 25.92 12.33 11.54
CA ILE A 91 24.80 12.55 12.48
C ILE A 91 25.23 12.27 13.94
N ASN A 92 26.26 11.45 14.12
CA ASN A 92 26.77 11.03 15.42
C ASN A 92 28.03 11.80 15.82
#